data_AF-Q01GF3-F1
#
_entry.id   AF-Q01GF3-F1
#
_cell.length_a   1.000
_cell.length_b   1.000
_cell.length_c   1.000
_cell.angle_alpha   90.00
_cell.angle_beta   90.00
_cell.angle_gamma   90.00
#
_symmetry.space_group_name_H-M   'P 1'
#
loop_
_entity.id
_entity.type
_entity.pdbx_description
1 polymer ?
#
loop_
_entity_poly.entity_id
_entity_poly.type
_entity_poly.pdbx_seq_one_letter_code
_entity_poly.pdbx_strand_id
1 'polypeptide(L)'
;MARDVESAALLDASTSEATSDRRTKCFSFARVGSAALTLALGVAACAGQALNERSRSESGRLASGLGEAAIVGTSVEKTLRSASCVWRLERAEAENARCDPMGTDVVVVPSLRAVYVDVTKAASESIRKRLTDAFQATWTDEKYVLKSSGLGRSTTASLPDEVLDTYKFFTFVRNPSERFLSGYRQAFCRSMCQGCERGMSPTRPPTIEQTIDLLEILRSKASGSVEFCSHRRGESMRDRDFLTNPWLDEHLESIIYRLSGVTKRGTHTPIHFIGRVETLNEDWGRLMDELGVDTNHPARAPLEHVEHECSIAGREEFLSAQSALFYSHLLKGKRAPTKGELFEPVRVMYDREGNPVEIPTPSVKLGAYVNRLKALYEDDFRCLGYAS
;
A
#
# COMPACT_ATOMS: atom_id res chain seq x y z
N MET A 1 -45.51 -24.00 -3.28
CA MET A 1 -45.72 -23.73 -1.83
C MET A 1 -44.35 -23.85 -1.19
N ALA A 2 -43.74 -22.72 -0.80
CA ALA A 2 -43.82 -22.13 0.56
C ALA A 2 -42.93 -22.95 1.53
N ARG A 3 -41.73 -22.44 1.88
CA ARG A 3 -41.42 -21.60 3.08
C ARG A 3 -41.23 -22.48 4.34
N ASP A 4 -40.28 -22.28 5.26
CA ASP A 4 -39.38 -21.16 5.65
C ASP A 4 -38.01 -21.74 6.18
N VAL A 5 -36.86 -21.01 6.16
CA VAL A 5 -36.16 -20.27 7.27
C VAL A 5 -35.95 -21.12 8.55
N GLU A 6 -34.75 -21.33 9.13
CA GLU A 6 -33.79 -20.41 9.82
C GLU A 6 -32.45 -21.18 10.09
N SER A 7 -31.25 -20.70 9.77
CA SER A 7 -30.27 -19.90 10.58
C SER A 7 -29.43 -20.61 11.68
N ALA A 8 -28.11 -20.36 11.62
CA ALA A 8 -27.14 -20.18 12.72
C ALA A 8 -26.72 -21.34 13.68
N ALA A 9 -25.46 -21.78 13.52
CA ALA A 9 -24.52 -22.16 14.59
C ALA A 9 -23.10 -21.84 14.05
N LEU A 10 -22.33 -20.85 14.54
CA LEU A 10 -21.70 -20.72 15.86
C LEU A 10 -20.97 -22.00 16.29
N LEU A 11 -19.65 -22.02 16.10
CA LEU A 11 -18.74 -23.00 16.69
C LEU A 11 -18.15 -22.42 17.97
N ASP A 12 -18.33 -23.16 19.07
CA ASP A 12 -17.89 -22.78 20.41
C ASP A 12 -16.38 -22.86 20.61
N ALA A 13 -15.88 -22.03 21.53
CA ALA A 13 -14.50 -22.06 21.99
C ALA A 13 -14.27 -23.20 22.99
N SER A 14 -13.27 -24.05 22.74
CA SER A 14 -12.80 -25.03 23.72
C SER A 14 -11.95 -24.37 24.80
N THR A 15 -12.41 -24.44 26.05
CA THR A 15 -11.71 -23.98 27.25
C THR A 15 -10.42 -24.78 27.54
N SER A 16 -9.35 -24.09 27.92
CA SER A 16 -8.25 -24.67 28.70
C SER A 16 -7.88 -23.76 29.86
N GLU A 17 -7.54 -24.35 31.01
CA GLU A 17 -7.57 -23.70 32.32
C GLU A 17 -6.44 -22.69 32.56
N ALA A 18 -6.76 -21.63 33.31
CA ALA A 18 -5.80 -20.62 33.73
C ALA A 18 -5.21 -20.96 35.11
N THR A 19 -3.89 -21.14 35.18
CA THR A 19 -3.16 -21.10 36.46
C THR A 19 -2.86 -19.65 36.86
N SER A 20 -3.29 -19.30 38.07
CA SER A 20 -3.11 -17.99 38.70
C SER A 20 -1.64 -17.63 38.88
N ASP A 21 -1.27 -16.38 38.56
CA ASP A 21 -0.47 -15.59 39.51
C ASP A 21 -0.87 -14.11 39.57
N ARG A 22 -0.56 -13.46 40.69
CA ARG A 22 -1.09 -12.18 41.16
C ARG A 22 -0.10 -11.02 41.02
N ARG A 23 -0.66 -9.82 41.23
CA ARG A 23 -0.03 -8.48 41.39
C ARG A 23 0.13 -7.76 40.02
N THR A 24 -0.16 -6.46 39.87
CA THR A 24 -0.06 -5.39 40.89
C THR A 24 -1.05 -4.23 40.66
N LYS A 25 -1.77 -3.84 41.73
CA LYS A 25 -2.36 -2.52 42.08
C LYS A 25 -3.03 -1.64 41.00
N CYS A 26 -4.34 -1.46 41.18
CA CYS A 26 -5.05 -0.26 40.73
C CYS A 26 -4.45 1.01 41.35
N PHE A 27 -4.40 2.10 40.58
CA PHE A 27 -4.42 3.47 41.09
C PHE A 27 -5.64 4.17 40.50
N SER A 28 -6.55 4.59 41.37
CA SER A 28 -7.68 5.44 41.02
C SER A 28 -7.53 6.76 41.79
N PHE A 29 -7.55 7.89 41.08
CA PHE A 29 -7.69 9.21 41.70
C PHE A 29 -8.63 10.12 40.91
N ALA A 30 -9.23 11.03 41.68
CA ALA A 30 -10.52 11.66 41.46
C ALA A 30 -10.64 12.74 40.37
N ARG A 31 -11.92 13.00 40.04
CA ARG A 31 -12.49 14.14 39.30
C ARG A 31 -11.99 15.54 39.73
N VAL A 32 -11.72 16.42 38.76
CA VAL A 32 -12.01 17.89 38.68
C VAL A 32 -12.03 18.27 37.17
N GLY A 33 -12.81 19.23 36.62
CA GLY A 33 -13.99 19.94 37.16
C GLY A 33 -14.36 21.25 36.43
N SER A 34 -15.28 21.20 35.46
CA SER A 34 -16.08 22.31 34.87
C SER A 34 -15.46 23.38 33.93
N ALA A 35 -16.31 23.82 32.98
CA ALA A 35 -16.32 25.11 32.25
C ALA A 35 -15.21 25.39 31.20
N ALA A 36 -15.45 26.08 30.08
CA ALA A 36 -16.70 26.49 29.39
C ALA A 36 -16.37 26.87 27.92
N LEU A 37 -17.35 26.87 27.00
CA LEU A 37 -17.38 27.81 25.87
C LEU A 37 -18.79 27.99 25.29
N THR A 38 -19.12 29.23 24.92
CA THR A 38 -20.45 29.68 24.50
C THR A 38 -20.56 29.79 22.98
N LEU A 39 -21.78 29.64 22.44
CA LEU A 39 -22.10 29.95 21.03
C LEU A 39 -21.92 31.46 20.72
N ALA A 40 -21.56 31.83 19.49
CA ALA A 40 -22.54 32.38 18.53
C ALA A 40 -21.94 32.90 17.19
N LEU A 41 -22.69 32.55 16.13
CA LEU A 41 -22.78 33.07 14.76
C LEU A 41 -22.36 34.53 14.46
N GLY A 42 -21.85 34.74 13.24
CA GLY A 42 -21.86 36.03 12.54
C GLY A 42 -21.79 35.85 11.00
N VAL A 43 -22.78 36.37 10.26
CA VAL A 43 -22.92 36.23 8.80
C VAL A 43 -22.96 37.61 8.13
N ALA A 44 -22.10 37.85 7.13
CA ALA A 44 -22.30 38.72 5.95
C ALA A 44 -20.99 38.66 5.12
N ALA A 45 -20.95 38.29 3.83
CA ALA A 45 -21.68 38.79 2.66
C ALA A 45 -21.25 40.19 2.20
N CYS A 46 -20.26 40.24 1.29
CA CYS A 46 -20.02 41.36 0.39
C CYS A 46 -19.67 40.82 -1.01
N ALA A 47 -20.57 41.02 -1.97
CA ALA A 47 -20.28 40.82 -3.39
C ALA A 47 -19.81 42.16 -3.99
N GLY A 48 -18.79 42.13 -4.86
CA GLY A 48 -18.23 43.32 -5.51
C GLY A 48 -17.58 42.95 -6.84
N GLN A 49 -18.14 43.44 -7.93
CA GLN A 49 -17.79 43.09 -9.30
C GLN A 49 -16.43 43.66 -9.73
N ALA A 50 -15.72 42.95 -10.62
CA ALA A 50 -14.88 43.56 -11.65
C ALA A 50 -14.85 42.66 -12.91
N LEU A 51 -14.68 43.29 -14.07
CA LEU A 51 -14.95 42.71 -15.39
C LEU A 51 -13.66 42.28 -16.14
N ASN A 52 -13.77 41.16 -16.84
CA ASN A 52 -13.37 40.98 -18.25
C ASN A 52 -11.94 41.41 -18.68
N GLU A 53 -11.03 40.44 -18.78
CA GLU A 53 -9.98 40.47 -19.82
C GLU A 53 -9.97 39.18 -20.66
N ARG A 54 -9.47 39.33 -21.89
CA ARG A 54 -9.77 38.48 -23.04
C ARG A 54 -8.63 37.51 -23.36
N SER A 55 -9.00 36.29 -23.74
CA SER A 55 -8.29 35.47 -24.73
C SER A 55 -6.80 35.16 -24.51
N ARG A 56 -6.50 33.96 -23.99
CA ARG A 56 -5.35 33.16 -24.47
C ARG A 56 -5.49 31.67 -24.12
N SER A 57 -5.31 30.82 -25.15
CA SER A 57 -5.02 29.38 -25.06
C SER A 57 -6.09 28.46 -24.43
N GLU A 58 -7.18 28.19 -25.16
CA GLU A 58 -7.91 26.93 -25.00
C GLU A 58 -7.08 25.76 -25.54
N SER A 59 -6.33 25.10 -24.65
CA SER A 59 -5.79 23.75 -24.87
C SER A 59 -5.44 23.11 -23.52
N GLY A 60 -6.17 22.05 -23.15
CA GLY A 60 -5.64 21.03 -22.23
C GLY A 60 -5.71 21.26 -20.72
N ARG A 61 -6.44 22.26 -20.19
CA ARG A 61 -6.78 22.26 -18.74
C ARG A 61 -7.88 21.23 -18.44
N LEU A 62 -7.49 19.96 -18.31
CA LEU A 62 -8.36 18.85 -17.92
C LEU A 62 -7.93 18.25 -16.58
N ALA A 63 -8.91 18.05 -15.69
CA ALA A 63 -8.86 17.23 -14.48
C ALA A 63 -8.11 17.76 -13.23
N SER A 64 -8.45 18.96 -12.77
CA SER A 64 -8.32 19.34 -11.35
C SER A 64 -9.34 18.59 -10.47
N GLY A 65 -9.10 17.29 -10.23
CA GLY A 65 -10.06 16.40 -9.55
C GLY A 65 -9.51 15.06 -9.04
N LEU A 66 -8.19 14.89 -9.00
CA LEU A 66 -7.53 14.11 -7.96
C LEU A 66 -7.21 15.09 -6.82
N GLY A 67 -7.07 14.60 -5.59
CA GLY A 67 -6.76 15.44 -4.43
C GLY A 67 -5.67 16.44 -4.79
N GLU A 68 -6.00 17.73 -4.72
CA GLU A 68 -5.16 18.79 -5.28
C GLU A 68 -3.73 18.64 -4.77
N ALA A 69 -2.75 18.87 -5.64
CA ALA A 69 -1.33 18.78 -5.32
C ALA A 69 -0.86 19.94 -4.41
N ALA A 70 -1.63 20.24 -3.37
CA ALA A 70 -1.08 20.28 -2.04
C ALA A 70 -0.65 18.83 -1.65
N ILE A 71 0.43 18.24 -2.19
CA ILE A 71 1.81 18.69 -1.95
C ILE A 71 1.85 19.99 -1.13
N VAL A 72 1.35 19.90 0.11
CA VAL A 72 1.68 20.89 1.14
C VAL A 72 3.21 20.97 1.11
N GLY A 73 3.79 22.15 0.89
CA GLY A 73 5.22 22.33 0.54
C GLY A 73 6.24 21.83 1.57
N THR A 74 5.79 21.15 2.62
CA THR A 74 6.55 20.22 3.44
C THR A 74 7.09 19.03 2.62
N SER A 75 8.43 18.85 2.60
CA SER A 75 9.06 17.61 2.15
C SER A 75 8.43 16.39 2.86
N VAL A 76 8.29 15.27 2.13
CA VAL A 76 7.85 13.97 2.68
C VAL A 76 8.70 13.57 3.88
N GLU A 77 10.00 13.84 3.84
CA GLU A 77 10.95 13.56 4.94
C GLU A 77 10.57 14.33 6.21
N LYS A 78 10.07 15.56 6.09
CA LYS A 78 9.64 16.38 7.23
C LYS A 78 8.35 15.82 7.85
N THR A 79 7.43 15.32 7.03
CA THR A 79 6.17 14.71 7.50
C THR A 79 6.41 13.37 8.18
N LEU A 80 7.27 12.51 7.63
CA LEU A 80 7.65 11.24 8.25
C LEU A 80 8.40 11.41 9.57
N ARG A 81 9.24 12.45 9.69
CA ARG A 81 9.92 12.83 10.94
C ARG A 81 9.00 13.51 11.97
N SER A 82 7.71 13.70 11.67
CA SER A 82 6.74 14.20 12.67
C SER A 82 6.44 13.13 13.73
N ALA A 83 6.22 13.54 14.98
CA ALA A 83 5.99 12.59 16.09
C ALA A 83 4.82 11.62 15.84
N SER A 84 3.76 12.08 15.16
CA SER A 84 2.60 11.26 14.77
C SER A 84 2.93 10.17 13.74
N CYS A 85 4.01 10.34 12.98
CA CYS A 85 4.46 9.43 11.94
C CYS A 85 5.61 8.55 12.39
N VAL A 86 6.49 9.04 13.26
CA VAL A 86 7.42 8.19 14.02
C VAL A 86 6.63 7.10 14.76
N TRP A 87 5.58 7.44 15.50
CA TRP A 87 4.71 6.44 16.15
C TRP A 87 4.05 5.44 15.17
N ARG A 88 3.74 5.86 13.94
CA ARG A 88 3.18 4.96 12.91
C ARG A 88 4.24 4.02 12.34
N LEU A 89 5.44 4.54 12.10
CA LEU A 89 6.60 3.77 11.67
C LEU A 89 7.00 2.75 12.73
N GLU A 90 7.06 3.13 14.01
CA GLU A 90 7.34 2.23 15.15
C GLU A 90 6.29 1.13 15.30
N ARG A 91 5.00 1.45 15.14
CA ARG A 91 3.92 0.46 15.16
C ARG A 91 4.04 -0.53 14.00
N ALA A 92 4.32 -0.03 12.78
CA ALA A 92 4.53 -0.86 11.61
C ALA A 92 5.87 -1.63 11.68
N GLU A 93 6.88 -1.14 12.39
CA GLU A 93 8.16 -1.83 12.66
C GLU A 93 7.93 -3.03 13.58
N ALA A 94 7.15 -2.86 14.66
CA ALA A 94 6.74 -3.96 15.53
C ALA A 94 5.90 -5.02 14.77
N GLU A 95 5.08 -4.59 13.81
CA GLU A 95 4.31 -5.50 12.94
C GLU A 95 5.21 -6.23 11.94
N ASN A 96 6.19 -5.54 11.32
CA ASN A 96 7.23 -6.15 10.47
C ASN A 96 8.06 -7.16 11.26
N ALA A 97 8.59 -6.80 12.44
CA ALA A 97 9.38 -7.69 13.28
C ALA A 97 8.66 -9.01 13.62
N ARG A 98 7.33 -8.95 13.75
CA ARG A 98 6.46 -10.12 13.98
C ARG A 98 6.12 -10.89 12.70
N CYS A 99 5.83 -10.20 11.60
CA CYS A 99 5.14 -10.75 10.43
C CYS A 99 5.99 -10.83 9.16
N ASP A 100 6.93 -9.91 8.98
CA ASP A 100 8.00 -10.03 7.98
C ASP A 100 9.40 -9.71 8.56
N PRO A 101 10.00 -10.64 9.31
CA PRO A 101 11.36 -10.48 9.83
C PRO A 101 12.44 -10.54 8.75
N MET A 102 12.09 -10.79 7.47
CA MET A 102 13.03 -10.64 6.35
C MET A 102 13.08 -9.20 5.85
N GLY A 103 12.13 -8.35 6.25
CA GLY A 103 12.09 -6.94 5.87
C GLY A 103 11.71 -6.72 4.40
N THR A 104 11.99 -5.52 3.89
CA THR A 104 11.55 -5.10 2.55
C THR A 104 12.63 -5.34 1.50
N ASP A 105 12.25 -5.64 0.26
CA ASP A 105 13.18 -5.80 -0.88
C ASP A 105 14.02 -4.52 -1.12
N VAL A 106 15.30 -4.70 -1.44
CA VAL A 106 16.24 -3.60 -1.69
C VAL A 106 17.15 -3.86 -2.90
N VAL A 107 17.60 -2.79 -3.55
CA VAL A 107 18.73 -2.81 -4.49
C VAL A 107 19.89 -2.04 -3.89
N VAL A 108 21.01 -2.72 -3.65
CA VAL A 108 22.26 -2.07 -3.24
C VAL A 108 22.98 -1.56 -4.49
N VAL A 109 23.46 -0.31 -4.44
CA VAL A 109 24.19 0.36 -5.54
C VAL A 109 25.58 0.75 -5.03
N PRO A 110 26.58 -0.17 -5.05
CA PRO A 110 27.88 0.05 -4.42
C PRO A 110 28.65 1.25 -4.97
N SER A 111 28.55 1.49 -6.28
CA SER A 111 29.20 2.61 -6.97
C SER A 111 28.74 3.99 -6.50
N LEU A 112 27.52 4.10 -5.96
CA LEU A 112 26.97 5.34 -5.40
C LEU A 112 26.97 5.36 -3.87
N ARG A 113 27.42 4.28 -3.22
CA ARG A 113 27.18 4.00 -1.79
C ARG A 113 25.71 4.24 -1.41
N ALA A 114 24.79 3.70 -2.20
CA ALA A 114 23.37 3.95 -2.04
C ALA A 114 22.56 2.63 -1.95
N VAL A 115 21.38 2.69 -1.34
CA VAL A 115 20.43 1.57 -1.26
C VAL A 115 19.05 2.07 -1.64
N TYR A 116 18.46 1.48 -2.67
CA TYR A 116 17.06 1.69 -3.01
C TYR A 116 16.19 0.74 -2.18
N VAL A 117 15.23 1.28 -1.43
CA VAL A 117 14.19 0.49 -0.73
C VAL A 117 12.95 0.41 -1.61
N ASP A 118 12.54 -0.80 -1.98
CA ASP A 118 11.52 -1.03 -3.00
C ASP A 118 10.10 -0.91 -2.44
N VAL A 119 9.38 0.11 -2.90
CA VAL A 119 7.94 0.26 -2.68
C VAL A 119 7.23 -0.15 -3.97
N THR A 120 6.64 -1.34 -3.97
CA THR A 120 5.90 -1.88 -5.11
C THR A 120 4.83 -0.90 -5.59
N LYS A 121 4.74 -0.74 -6.92
CA LYS A 121 3.88 0.24 -7.63
C LYS A 121 4.19 1.73 -7.42
N ALA A 122 5.28 2.08 -6.72
CA ALA A 122 5.83 3.44 -6.71
C ALA A 122 6.97 3.61 -7.74
N ALA A 123 6.66 3.35 -9.01
CA ALA A 123 7.61 3.34 -10.15
C ALA A 123 8.84 2.40 -9.97
N SER A 124 8.76 1.41 -9.07
CA SER A 124 9.93 0.65 -8.64
C SER A 124 10.56 -0.19 -9.75
N GLU A 125 9.80 -0.72 -10.71
CA GLU A 125 10.36 -1.41 -11.88
C GLU A 125 11.18 -0.49 -12.78
N SER A 126 10.68 0.71 -13.09
CA SER A 126 11.41 1.74 -13.84
C SER A 126 12.72 2.12 -13.15
N ILE A 127 12.69 2.28 -11.82
CA ILE A 127 13.87 2.60 -11.01
C ILE A 127 14.85 1.43 -11.01
N ARG A 128 14.40 0.19 -10.71
CA ARG A 128 15.24 -1.02 -10.75
C ARG A 128 15.89 -1.20 -12.13
N LYS A 129 15.13 -1.08 -13.22
CA LYS A 129 15.65 -1.14 -14.59
C LYS A 129 16.76 -0.11 -14.79
N ARG A 130 16.55 1.15 -14.41
CA ARG A 130 17.58 2.19 -14.53
C ARG A 130 18.82 1.91 -13.69
N LEU A 131 18.67 1.37 -12.47
CA LEU A 131 19.80 1.00 -11.61
C LEU A 131 20.60 -0.17 -12.19
N THR A 132 19.94 -1.16 -12.80
CA THR A 132 20.58 -2.25 -13.55
C THR A 132 21.31 -1.71 -14.78
N ASP A 133 20.62 -0.93 -15.64
CA ASP A 133 21.15 -0.44 -16.91
C ASP A 133 22.36 0.50 -16.71
N ALA A 134 22.31 1.37 -15.70
CA ALA A 134 23.33 2.42 -15.50
C ALA A 134 24.42 2.06 -14.47
N PHE A 135 24.17 1.15 -13.53
CA PHE A 135 25.10 0.82 -12.45
C PHE A 135 25.31 -0.68 -12.22
N GLN A 136 24.71 -1.55 -13.04
CA GLN A 136 24.75 -3.01 -12.90
C GLN A 136 24.20 -3.51 -11.54
N ALA A 137 23.38 -2.69 -10.88
CA ALA A 137 22.85 -2.96 -9.56
C ALA A 137 21.53 -3.75 -9.63
N THR A 138 21.43 -4.86 -8.91
CA THR A 138 20.24 -5.73 -8.86
C THR A 138 19.92 -6.16 -7.44
N TRP A 139 18.64 -6.40 -7.15
CA TRP A 139 18.19 -7.03 -5.90
C TRP A 139 18.61 -8.50 -5.77
N THR A 140 19.10 -9.16 -6.85
CA THR A 140 19.51 -10.58 -6.84
C THR A 140 21.02 -10.78 -6.70
N ASP A 141 21.76 -9.79 -6.22
CA ASP A 141 23.22 -9.90 -5.99
C ASP A 141 23.51 -10.90 -4.86
N GLU A 142 24.21 -11.99 -5.17
CA GLU A 142 24.54 -13.05 -4.21
C GLU A 142 25.30 -12.57 -2.96
N LYS A 143 25.97 -11.42 -3.04
CA LYS A 143 26.63 -10.78 -1.88
C LYS A 143 25.62 -10.29 -0.83
N TYR A 144 24.43 -9.92 -1.27
CA TYR A 144 23.39 -9.29 -0.45
C TYR A 144 22.12 -10.15 -0.30
N VAL A 145 21.99 -11.27 -1.00
CA VAL A 145 20.85 -12.20 -0.85
C VAL A 145 21.00 -13.08 0.41
N LEU A 146 19.96 -13.13 1.25
CA LEU A 146 19.85 -14.13 2.32
C LEU A 146 19.63 -15.53 1.72
N LYS A 147 20.66 -16.36 1.70
CA LYS A 147 20.61 -17.75 1.18
C LYS A 147 19.54 -18.63 1.84
N SER A 148 19.14 -18.32 3.07
CA SER A 148 18.07 -18.99 3.82
C SER A 148 16.65 -18.56 3.45
N SER A 149 16.47 -17.47 2.68
CA SER A 149 15.14 -16.89 2.41
C SER A 149 14.32 -17.65 1.35
N GLY A 150 14.98 -18.41 0.48
CA GLY A 150 14.36 -19.05 -0.69
C GLY A 150 13.84 -18.08 -1.78
N LEU A 151 13.91 -16.77 -1.55
CA LEU A 151 13.37 -15.74 -2.46
C LEU A 151 14.37 -15.30 -3.54
N GLY A 152 15.67 -15.50 -3.32
CA GLY A 152 16.71 -15.04 -4.25
C GLY A 152 16.86 -13.51 -4.32
N ARG A 153 16.24 -12.76 -3.39
CA ARG A 153 16.26 -11.29 -3.31
C ARG A 153 17.03 -10.81 -2.08
N SER A 154 17.57 -9.60 -2.19
CA SER A 154 18.19 -8.82 -1.14
C SER A 154 17.11 -8.01 -0.44
N THR A 155 17.18 -7.93 0.88
CA THR A 155 16.17 -7.26 1.72
C THR A 155 16.84 -6.40 2.79
N THR A 156 16.07 -5.56 3.49
CA THR A 156 16.60 -4.75 4.61
C THR A 156 17.23 -5.61 5.71
N ALA A 157 16.73 -6.84 5.93
CA ALA A 157 17.30 -7.79 6.89
C ALA A 157 18.52 -8.58 6.35
N SER A 158 18.89 -8.45 5.08
CA SER A 158 20.07 -9.11 4.51
C SER A 158 21.32 -8.23 4.47
N LEU A 159 21.17 -6.92 4.67
CA LEU A 159 22.25 -5.95 4.50
C LEU A 159 23.37 -6.10 5.56
N PRO A 160 24.65 -6.05 5.16
CA PRO A 160 25.77 -6.05 6.10
C PRO A 160 25.88 -4.71 6.83
N ASP A 161 26.56 -4.71 7.99
CA ASP A 161 26.69 -3.54 8.86
C ASP A 161 27.34 -2.34 8.16
N GLU A 162 28.39 -2.59 7.36
CA GLU A 162 29.04 -1.58 6.50
C GLU A 162 28.06 -0.80 5.62
N VAL A 163 27.05 -1.49 5.05
CA VAL A 163 26.03 -0.84 4.22
C VAL A 163 25.06 -0.05 5.09
N LEU A 164 24.57 -0.63 6.19
CA LEU A 164 23.68 0.03 7.13
C LEU A 164 24.28 1.32 7.72
N ASP A 165 25.59 1.33 7.99
CA ASP A 165 26.28 2.44 8.64
C ASP A 165 26.79 3.52 7.68
N THR A 166 26.98 3.21 6.39
CA THR A 166 27.75 4.09 5.48
C THR A 166 27.14 4.35 4.10
N TYR A 167 25.93 3.84 3.83
CA TYR A 167 25.23 4.05 2.56
C TYR A 167 24.03 4.99 2.72
N LYS A 168 23.71 5.76 1.67
CA LYS A 168 22.49 6.56 1.58
C LYS A 168 21.32 5.70 1.12
N PHE A 169 20.32 5.54 1.98
CA PHE A 169 19.08 4.86 1.66
C PHE A 169 18.07 5.83 1.05
N PHE A 170 17.46 5.45 -0.07
CA PHE A 170 16.45 6.24 -0.76
C PHE A 170 15.27 5.38 -1.20
N THR A 171 14.13 6.01 -1.43
CA THR A 171 12.93 5.34 -1.94
C THR A 171 12.05 6.31 -2.74
N PHE A 172 11.02 5.78 -3.39
CA PHE A 172 9.98 6.56 -4.04
C PHE A 172 8.62 6.11 -3.51
N VAL A 173 7.72 7.07 -3.32
CA VAL A 173 6.35 6.84 -2.86
C VAL A 173 5.35 7.37 -3.88
N ARG A 174 4.08 6.96 -3.75
CA ARG A 174 2.99 7.36 -4.64
C ARG A 174 1.74 7.65 -3.82
N ASN A 175 0.81 8.43 -4.37
CA ASN A 175 -0.54 8.61 -3.85
C ASN A 175 -1.16 7.23 -3.52
N PRO A 176 -1.64 6.98 -2.28
CA PRO A 176 -2.09 5.66 -1.88
C PRO A 176 -3.26 5.12 -2.71
N SER A 177 -4.18 5.99 -3.18
CA SER A 177 -5.28 5.59 -4.07
C SER A 177 -4.79 5.13 -5.44
N GLU A 178 -3.85 5.86 -6.05
CA GLU A 178 -3.28 5.46 -7.33
C GLU A 178 -2.40 4.21 -7.22
N ARG A 179 -1.62 4.12 -6.14
CA ARG A 179 -0.78 2.96 -5.85
C ARG A 179 -1.65 1.72 -5.66
N PHE A 180 -2.68 1.81 -4.81
CA PHE A 180 -3.66 0.74 -4.60
C PHE A 180 -4.28 0.28 -5.92
N LEU A 181 -4.72 1.20 -6.78
CA LEU A 181 -5.34 0.82 -8.06
C LEU A 181 -4.33 0.16 -9.02
N SER A 182 -3.12 0.70 -9.10
CA SER A 182 -2.03 0.11 -9.89
C SER A 182 -1.63 -1.27 -9.35
N GLY A 183 -1.77 -1.48 -8.04
CA GLY A 183 -1.56 -2.76 -7.37
C GLY A 183 -2.66 -3.77 -7.64
N TYR A 184 -3.91 -3.39 -7.46
CA TYR A 184 -5.11 -4.16 -7.82
C TYR A 184 -5.02 -4.72 -9.25
N ARG A 185 -4.70 -3.86 -10.24
CA ARG A 185 -4.52 -4.31 -11.63
C ARG A 185 -3.44 -5.40 -11.72
N GLN A 186 -2.26 -5.20 -11.12
CA GLN A 186 -1.17 -6.16 -11.25
C GLN A 186 -1.42 -7.47 -10.49
N ALA A 187 -1.97 -7.42 -9.27
CA ALA A 187 -2.27 -8.58 -8.44
C ALA A 187 -3.21 -9.55 -9.16
N PHE A 188 -4.34 -9.06 -9.66
CA PHE A 188 -5.35 -9.90 -10.32
C PHE A 188 -5.07 -10.17 -11.80
N CYS A 189 -4.21 -9.40 -12.44
CA CYS A 189 -3.79 -9.65 -13.81
C CYS A 189 -2.92 -10.91 -13.97
N ARG A 190 -2.01 -11.18 -13.01
CA ARG A 190 -1.05 -12.29 -13.12
C ARG A 190 -1.77 -13.61 -13.47
N SER A 191 -1.09 -14.48 -14.23
CA SER A 191 -1.61 -15.83 -14.53
C SER A 191 -1.85 -16.62 -13.26
N MET A 192 -0.91 -16.51 -12.31
CA MET A 192 -1.09 -16.76 -10.89
C MET A 192 -1.70 -15.54 -10.19
N CYS A 193 -2.91 -15.14 -10.58
CA CYS A 193 -3.82 -14.59 -9.57
C CYS A 193 -3.93 -15.70 -8.52
N GLN A 194 -3.51 -15.38 -7.31
CA GLN A 194 -3.72 -16.23 -6.14
C GLN A 194 -5.24 -16.50 -6.06
N GLY A 195 -5.65 -17.71 -6.45
CA GLY A 195 -7.05 -18.10 -6.58
C GLY A 195 -7.74 -18.05 -7.94
N CYS A 196 -7.03 -17.90 -9.07
CA CYS A 196 -7.63 -17.97 -10.42
C CYS A 196 -7.06 -19.07 -11.34
N GLU A 197 -6.47 -20.14 -10.80
CA GLU A 197 -5.76 -21.14 -11.61
C GLU A 197 -6.64 -21.88 -12.66
N ARG A 198 -6.07 -22.01 -13.86
CA ARG A 198 -6.28 -23.07 -14.86
C ARG A 198 -7.70 -23.63 -15.00
N GLY A 199 -8.58 -22.85 -15.61
CA GLY A 199 -9.84 -23.34 -16.19
C GLY A 199 -10.96 -23.59 -15.17
N MET A 200 -10.72 -23.38 -13.88
CA MET A 200 -11.70 -23.54 -12.81
C MET A 200 -11.78 -22.28 -11.94
N SER A 201 -12.13 -21.16 -12.57
CA SER A 201 -12.62 -19.94 -11.92
C SER A 201 -13.30 -19.08 -13.01
N PRO A 202 -14.33 -18.27 -12.72
CA PRO A 202 -14.74 -17.22 -13.65
C PRO A 202 -13.53 -16.39 -14.09
N THR A 203 -13.50 -15.95 -15.35
CA THR A 203 -12.41 -15.11 -15.90
C THR A 203 -12.28 -13.75 -15.22
N ARG A 204 -13.23 -13.40 -14.34
CA ARG A 204 -13.42 -12.09 -13.71
C ARG A 204 -12.64 -11.97 -12.39
N PRO A 205 -11.92 -10.86 -12.16
CA PRO A 205 -11.34 -10.54 -10.87
C PRO A 205 -12.43 -10.12 -9.86
N PRO A 206 -12.18 -10.17 -8.53
CA PRO A 206 -13.05 -9.53 -7.55
C PRO A 206 -13.15 -8.03 -7.83
N THR A 207 -14.28 -7.39 -7.51
CA THR A 207 -14.41 -5.93 -7.67
C THR A 207 -13.52 -5.21 -6.67
N ILE A 208 -13.18 -3.95 -6.95
CA ILE A 208 -12.34 -3.14 -6.05
C ILE A 208 -12.97 -3.00 -4.66
N GLU A 209 -14.30 -2.86 -4.61
CA GLU A 209 -15.08 -2.87 -3.38
C GLU A 209 -14.88 -4.15 -2.56
N GLN A 210 -14.88 -5.31 -3.22
CA GLN A 210 -14.61 -6.60 -2.57
C GLN A 210 -13.15 -6.72 -2.12
N THR A 211 -12.19 -6.19 -2.89
CA THR A 211 -10.79 -6.13 -2.46
C THR A 211 -10.64 -5.31 -1.18
N ILE A 212 -11.31 -4.14 -1.06
CA ILE A 212 -11.31 -3.33 0.16
C ILE A 212 -11.95 -4.09 1.33
N ASP A 213 -13.08 -4.77 1.10
CA ASP A 213 -13.76 -5.58 2.13
C ASP A 213 -12.85 -6.72 2.65
N LEU A 214 -12.17 -7.44 1.74
CA LEU A 214 -11.21 -8.49 2.08
C LEU A 214 -10.03 -7.93 2.90
N LEU A 215 -9.42 -6.82 2.45
CA LEU A 215 -8.29 -6.20 3.12
C LEU A 215 -8.64 -5.75 4.56
N GLU A 216 -9.84 -5.20 4.78
CA GLU A 216 -10.31 -4.84 6.13
C GLU A 216 -10.52 -6.07 7.04
N ILE A 217 -11.21 -7.10 6.53
CA ILE A 217 -11.45 -8.36 7.28
C ILE A 217 -10.13 -9.00 7.69
N LEU A 218 -9.19 -9.10 6.74
CA LEU A 218 -7.91 -9.74 6.94
C LEU A 218 -6.98 -8.90 7.85
N ARG A 219 -6.99 -7.57 7.76
CA ARG A 219 -6.31 -6.68 8.72
C ARG A 219 -6.85 -6.86 10.14
N SER A 220 -8.17 -6.99 10.29
CA SER A 220 -8.78 -7.27 11.59
C SER A 220 -8.28 -8.61 12.16
N LYS A 221 -8.29 -9.69 11.36
CA LYS A 221 -7.71 -10.99 11.76
C LYS A 221 -6.23 -10.89 12.14
N ALA A 222 -5.41 -10.20 11.34
CA ALA A 222 -3.99 -10.02 11.58
C ALA A 222 -3.68 -9.33 12.92
N SER A 223 -4.53 -8.38 13.33
CA SER A 223 -4.40 -7.68 14.62
C SER A 223 -4.82 -8.52 15.83
N GLY A 224 -5.70 -9.51 15.64
CA GLY A 224 -6.28 -10.33 16.71
C GLY A 224 -5.60 -11.69 16.94
N SER A 225 -4.77 -12.18 16.00
CA SER A 225 -4.12 -13.48 16.09
C SER A 225 -2.60 -13.37 16.10
N VAL A 226 -1.97 -14.03 17.08
CA VAL A 226 -0.51 -14.24 17.14
C VAL A 226 -0.08 -15.21 16.03
N GLU A 227 -0.90 -16.23 15.77
CA GLU A 227 -0.65 -17.32 14.82
C GLU A 227 -0.58 -16.82 13.38
N PHE A 228 -1.35 -15.78 13.05
CA PHE A 228 -1.40 -15.16 11.72
C PHE A 228 -0.01 -14.82 11.15
N CYS A 229 0.97 -14.54 12.02
CA CYS A 229 2.35 -14.25 11.63
C CYS A 229 3.35 -15.39 11.93
N SER A 230 2.94 -16.45 12.63
CA SER A 230 3.82 -17.59 12.96
C SER A 230 3.89 -18.69 11.90
N HIS A 231 2.97 -18.72 10.92
CA HIS A 231 2.93 -19.66 9.77
C HIS A 231 4.11 -19.47 8.77
N ARG A 232 5.27 -18.96 9.22
CA ARG A 232 6.47 -18.71 8.42
C ARG A 232 7.65 -19.65 8.71
N ARG A 233 7.59 -20.50 9.74
CA ARG A 233 8.69 -21.42 10.11
C ARG A 233 8.40 -22.87 9.74
N GLY A 234 8.74 -23.24 8.50
CA GLY A 234 8.83 -24.64 8.05
C GLY A 234 7.65 -25.11 7.19
N GLU A 235 6.54 -24.38 7.17
CA GLU A 235 5.46 -24.62 6.23
C GLU A 235 5.79 -24.07 4.83
N SER A 236 5.24 -24.72 3.82
CA SER A 236 5.55 -24.50 2.41
C SER A 236 5.09 -23.13 1.91
N MET A 237 5.56 -22.70 0.73
CA MET A 237 5.05 -21.50 0.02
C MET A 237 3.53 -21.49 -0.27
N ARG A 238 2.79 -22.54 0.10
CA ARG A 238 1.35 -22.74 -0.12
C ARG A 238 0.52 -21.68 0.63
N ASP A 239 0.83 -21.45 1.90
CA ASP A 239 0.10 -20.53 2.78
C ASP A 239 0.31 -19.03 2.47
N ARG A 240 1.01 -18.72 1.37
CA ARG A 240 1.24 -17.37 0.85
C ARG A 240 0.24 -17.03 -0.25
N ASP A 241 -1.02 -16.93 0.10
CA ASP A 241 -2.12 -16.48 -0.77
C ASP A 241 -2.68 -15.13 -0.26
N PHE A 242 -3.05 -14.23 -1.16
CA PHE A 242 -3.75 -12.98 -0.82
C PHE A 242 -5.01 -13.23 0.03
N LEU A 243 -5.69 -14.35 -0.20
CA LEU A 243 -6.91 -14.76 0.48
C LEU A 243 -6.65 -15.27 1.92
N THR A 244 -5.43 -15.73 2.23
CA THR A 244 -5.03 -16.17 3.58
C THR A 244 -4.31 -15.06 4.35
N ASN A 245 -3.48 -14.26 3.66
CA ASN A 245 -2.76 -13.13 4.25
C ASN A 245 -2.50 -12.00 3.22
N PRO A 246 -3.16 -10.84 3.33
CA PRO A 246 -3.09 -9.77 2.34
C PRO A 246 -1.77 -9.00 2.43
N TRP A 247 -1.06 -9.10 3.55
CA TRP A 247 0.26 -8.51 3.77
C TRP A 247 1.37 -9.33 3.09
N LEU A 248 1.01 -10.39 2.35
CA LEU A 248 1.91 -11.12 1.47
C LEU A 248 1.73 -10.75 -0.01
N ASP A 249 0.70 -9.97 -0.36
CA ASP A 249 0.65 -9.33 -1.68
C ASP A 249 1.29 -7.93 -1.60
N GLU A 250 2.55 -7.90 -2.03
CA GLU A 250 3.41 -6.73 -2.19
C GLU A 250 2.74 -5.54 -2.91
N HIS A 251 1.74 -5.80 -3.76
CA HIS A 251 1.01 -4.79 -4.52
C HIS A 251 -0.06 -4.05 -3.69
N LEU A 252 -0.53 -4.65 -2.59
CA LEU A 252 -1.63 -4.15 -1.75
C LEU A 252 -1.21 -3.83 -0.31
N GLU A 253 -0.01 -4.22 0.14
CA GLU A 253 0.60 -3.76 1.41
C GLU A 253 0.60 -2.22 1.54
N SER A 254 0.69 -1.68 2.76
CA SER A 254 0.87 -0.24 3.00
C SER A 254 2.29 0.23 2.61
N ILE A 255 2.41 1.47 2.15
CA ILE A 255 3.72 2.11 1.92
C ILE A 255 4.48 2.26 3.23
N ILE A 256 3.81 2.72 4.31
CA ILE A 256 4.43 2.83 5.64
C ILE A 256 4.87 1.46 6.16
N TYR A 257 4.12 0.38 5.88
CA TYR A 257 4.55 -0.97 6.20
C TYR A 257 5.89 -1.32 5.53
N ARG A 258 6.05 -1.05 4.23
CA ARG A 258 7.31 -1.22 3.48
C ARG A 258 8.45 -0.35 4.02
N LEU A 259 8.17 0.92 4.34
CA LEU A 259 9.19 1.84 4.88
C LEU A 259 9.61 1.49 6.32
N SER A 260 8.78 0.75 7.06
CA SER A 260 9.10 0.17 8.37
C SER A 260 9.81 -1.19 8.31
N GLY A 261 10.32 -1.60 7.15
CA GLY A 261 11.11 -2.83 7.01
C GLY A 261 12.28 -2.88 8.00
N VAL A 262 12.34 -3.96 8.78
CA VAL A 262 13.39 -4.15 9.80
C VAL A 262 14.72 -4.54 9.17
N THR A 263 15.81 -4.06 9.76
CA THR A 263 17.18 -4.49 9.46
C THR A 263 17.55 -5.74 10.27
N LYS A 264 18.67 -6.39 9.94
CA LYS A 264 19.20 -7.50 10.75
C LYS A 264 19.52 -7.14 12.21
N ARG A 265 19.60 -5.84 12.53
CA ARG A 265 19.81 -5.32 13.89
C ARG A 265 18.52 -5.25 14.71
N GLY A 266 17.37 -5.54 14.12
CA GLY A 266 16.06 -5.36 14.74
C GLY A 266 15.64 -3.89 14.86
N THR A 267 16.23 -3.00 14.05
CA THR A 267 15.88 -1.58 13.97
C THR A 267 15.30 -1.25 12.60
N HIS A 268 14.46 -0.22 12.51
CA HIS A 268 13.96 0.32 11.25
C HIS A 268 15.08 0.63 10.26
N THR A 269 14.76 0.52 8.98
CA THR A 269 15.65 0.93 7.89
C THR A 269 15.71 2.46 7.84
N PRO A 270 16.90 3.09 7.92
CA PRO A 270 17.00 4.54 7.80
C PRO A 270 16.60 4.95 6.38
N ILE A 271 15.85 6.04 6.22
CA ILE A 271 15.53 6.60 4.91
C ILE A 271 16.05 8.04 4.86
N HIS A 272 16.89 8.34 3.87
CA HIS A 272 17.61 9.61 3.74
C HIS A 272 16.95 10.53 2.71
N PHE A 273 16.53 9.98 1.57
CA PHE A 273 15.84 10.68 0.49
C PHE A 273 14.51 10.01 0.14
N ILE A 274 13.46 10.79 -0.10
CA ILE A 274 12.16 10.28 -0.56
C ILE A 274 11.61 11.08 -1.73
N GLY A 275 11.56 10.44 -2.90
CA GLY A 275 10.89 10.97 -4.09
C GLY A 275 9.41 10.60 -4.15
N ARG A 276 8.66 11.31 -4.99
CA ARG A 276 7.27 11.01 -5.35
C ARG A 276 7.17 10.57 -6.81
N VAL A 277 6.26 9.65 -7.12
CA VAL A 277 5.97 9.27 -8.52
C VAL A 277 5.29 10.41 -9.29
N GLU A 278 4.53 11.24 -8.59
CA GLU A 278 3.85 12.42 -9.15
C GLU A 278 4.84 13.47 -9.70
N THR A 279 6.07 13.49 -9.16
CA THR A 279 7.19 14.37 -9.57
C THR A 279 8.41 13.54 -9.98
N LEU A 280 8.20 12.32 -10.51
CA LEU A 280 9.23 11.28 -10.67
C LEU A 280 10.55 11.76 -11.30
N ASN A 281 10.48 12.46 -12.44
CA ASN A 281 11.69 12.91 -13.15
C ASN A 281 12.42 14.05 -12.42
N GLU A 282 11.69 14.93 -11.74
CA GLU A 282 12.27 16.02 -10.95
C GLU A 282 12.97 15.44 -9.72
N ASP A 283 12.29 14.55 -9.00
CA ASP A 283 12.82 13.89 -7.80
C ASP A 283 13.95 12.91 -8.11
N TRP A 284 13.90 12.24 -9.27
CA TRP A 284 15.02 11.47 -9.77
C TRP A 284 16.24 12.37 -10.04
N GLY A 285 16.03 13.55 -10.65
CA GLY A 285 17.08 14.56 -10.79
C GLY A 285 17.69 14.98 -9.45
N ARG A 286 16.85 15.34 -8.46
CA ARG A 286 17.28 15.71 -7.11
C ARG A 286 18.07 14.61 -6.41
N LEU A 287 17.65 13.35 -6.57
CA LEU A 287 18.39 12.19 -6.06
C LEU A 287 19.76 12.04 -6.73
N MET A 288 19.85 12.17 -8.06
CA MET A 288 21.12 12.09 -8.77
C MET A 288 22.09 13.22 -8.37
N ASP A 289 21.58 14.42 -8.07
CA ASP A 289 22.35 15.52 -7.47
C ASP A 289 22.85 15.14 -6.07
N GLU A 290 21.99 14.61 -5.20
CA GLU A 290 22.34 14.22 -3.84
C GLU A 290 23.35 13.04 -3.76
N LEU A 291 23.31 12.15 -4.77
CA LEU A 291 24.26 11.04 -4.93
C LEU A 291 25.55 11.45 -5.69
N GLY A 292 25.68 12.71 -6.10
CA GLY A 292 26.89 13.22 -6.77
C GLY A 292 27.13 12.65 -8.16
N VAL A 293 26.08 12.20 -8.86
CA VAL A 293 26.17 11.64 -10.21
C VAL A 293 26.37 12.76 -11.23
N ASP A 294 27.33 12.65 -12.14
CA ASP A 294 27.61 13.70 -13.15
C ASP A 294 26.38 14.08 -13.98
N THR A 295 26.26 15.37 -14.35
CA THR A 295 25.11 15.92 -15.09
C THR A 295 24.86 15.25 -16.44
N ASN A 296 25.93 14.77 -17.09
CA ASN A 296 25.88 14.07 -18.39
C ASN A 296 25.78 12.54 -18.25
N HIS A 297 25.70 11.99 -17.03
CA HIS A 297 25.67 10.55 -16.82
C HIS A 297 24.32 9.95 -17.31
N PRO A 298 24.32 8.82 -18.04
CA PRO A 298 23.08 8.24 -18.59
C PRO A 298 22.03 7.90 -17.53
N ALA A 299 22.43 7.70 -16.27
CA ALA A 299 21.50 7.51 -15.15
C ALA A 299 20.47 8.65 -15.01
N ARG A 300 20.84 9.89 -15.38
CA ARG A 300 20.01 11.11 -15.24
C ARG A 300 18.93 11.28 -16.31
N ALA A 301 18.89 10.45 -17.35
CA ALA A 301 17.80 10.51 -18.33
C ALA A 301 16.42 10.39 -17.63
N PRO A 302 15.32 10.91 -18.22
CA PRO A 302 13.98 10.65 -17.70
C PRO A 302 13.73 9.15 -17.50
N LEU A 303 13.00 8.77 -16.46
CA LEU A 303 12.65 7.36 -16.21
C LEU A 303 11.55 6.92 -17.19
N GLU A 304 11.74 5.74 -17.79
CA GLU A 304 10.74 5.12 -18.67
C GLU A 304 9.53 4.70 -17.83
N HIS A 305 8.31 5.01 -18.29
CA HIS A 305 7.11 4.51 -17.62
C HIS A 305 6.89 3.04 -17.99
N VAL A 306 7.09 2.13 -17.03
CA VAL A 306 6.88 0.70 -17.22
C VAL A 306 5.58 0.30 -16.52
N GLU A 307 4.55 0.01 -17.32
CA GLU A 307 3.33 -0.65 -16.88
C GLU A 307 3.28 -2.06 -17.45
N HIS A 308 2.98 -3.06 -16.61
CA HIS A 308 2.73 -4.40 -17.09
C HIS A 308 1.36 -4.45 -17.78
N GLU A 309 1.37 -4.71 -19.09
CA GLU A 309 0.19 -5.13 -19.82
C GLU A 309 -0.30 -6.49 -19.32
N CYS A 310 -1.61 -6.72 -19.41
CA CYS A 310 -2.16 -7.98 -18.97
C CYS A 310 -2.17 -9.07 -20.05
N SER A 311 -1.46 -10.16 -19.77
CA SER A 311 -1.34 -11.31 -20.67
C SER A 311 -2.63 -12.11 -20.86
N ILE A 312 -3.69 -11.81 -20.11
CA ILE A 312 -5.02 -12.42 -20.24
C ILE A 312 -5.99 -11.33 -20.75
N ALA A 313 -6.13 -11.23 -22.08
CA ALA A 313 -6.91 -10.18 -22.73
C ALA A 313 -8.36 -10.05 -22.19
N GLY A 314 -9.05 -11.18 -21.99
CA GLY A 314 -10.40 -11.20 -21.43
C GLY A 314 -10.50 -10.78 -19.96
N ARG A 315 -9.39 -10.72 -19.21
CA ARG A 315 -9.34 -10.22 -17.82
C ARG A 315 -8.98 -8.73 -17.78
N GLU A 316 -8.20 -8.24 -18.75
CA GLU A 316 -7.86 -6.82 -18.88
C GLU A 316 -9.11 -5.95 -19.03
N GLU A 317 -10.14 -6.40 -19.75
CA GLU A 317 -11.41 -5.67 -19.88
C GLU A 317 -12.06 -5.38 -18.51
N PHE A 318 -12.14 -6.40 -17.64
CA PHE A 318 -12.66 -6.23 -16.27
C PHE A 318 -11.77 -5.31 -15.44
N LEU A 319 -10.44 -5.49 -15.47
CA LEU A 319 -9.50 -4.69 -14.68
C LEU A 319 -9.50 -3.22 -15.11
N SER A 320 -9.54 -2.94 -16.41
CA SER A 320 -9.68 -1.59 -16.96
C SER A 320 -11.05 -0.98 -16.65
N ALA A 321 -12.14 -1.75 -16.73
CA ALA A 321 -13.48 -1.27 -16.37
C ALA A 321 -13.59 -0.92 -14.88
N GLN A 322 -13.08 -1.77 -13.99
CA GLN A 322 -12.96 -1.52 -12.55
C GLN A 322 -12.08 -0.28 -12.26
N SER A 323 -10.98 -0.11 -13.00
CA SER A 323 -10.11 1.06 -12.87
C SER A 323 -10.78 2.36 -13.30
N ALA A 324 -11.48 2.34 -14.44
CA ALA A 324 -12.27 3.47 -14.91
C ALA A 324 -13.45 3.77 -13.96
N LEU A 325 -14.05 2.73 -13.37
CA LEU A 325 -15.03 2.87 -12.29
C LEU A 325 -14.40 3.58 -11.10
N PHE A 326 -13.29 3.11 -10.54
CA PHE A 326 -12.63 3.74 -9.40
C PHE A 326 -12.32 5.23 -9.64
N TYR A 327 -11.70 5.57 -10.78
CA TYR A 327 -11.41 6.95 -11.13
C TYR A 327 -12.65 7.83 -11.34
N SER A 328 -13.71 7.30 -11.93
CA SER A 328 -14.94 8.07 -12.15
C SER A 328 -15.80 8.17 -10.90
N HIS A 329 -15.94 7.07 -10.18
CA HIS A 329 -16.87 6.87 -9.08
C HIS A 329 -16.30 7.33 -7.74
N LEU A 330 -15.17 6.73 -7.34
CA LEU A 330 -14.60 6.88 -6.00
C LEU A 330 -13.72 8.13 -5.91
N LEU A 331 -13.08 8.56 -7.01
CA LEU A 331 -12.25 9.76 -7.03
C LEU A 331 -12.99 11.01 -7.55
N LYS A 332 -13.77 10.90 -8.64
CA LYS A 332 -14.49 12.04 -9.24
C LYS A 332 -15.96 12.16 -8.81
N GLY A 333 -16.42 11.34 -7.87
CA GLY A 333 -17.78 11.40 -7.32
C GLY A 333 -18.92 11.15 -8.31
N LYS A 334 -18.63 10.64 -9.52
CA LYS A 334 -19.66 10.32 -10.52
C LYS A 334 -20.43 9.07 -10.09
N ARG A 335 -21.64 8.87 -10.60
CA ARG A 335 -22.41 7.66 -10.28
C ARG A 335 -21.87 6.44 -11.03
N ALA A 336 -21.61 5.36 -10.31
CA ALA A 336 -21.32 4.05 -10.89
C ALA A 336 -22.49 3.55 -11.79
N PRO A 337 -22.22 2.74 -12.83
CA PRO A 337 -23.27 2.02 -13.56
C PRO A 337 -24.10 1.16 -12.60
N THR A 338 -25.42 1.14 -12.78
CA THR A 338 -26.34 0.37 -11.92
C THR A 338 -26.55 -1.08 -12.36
N LYS A 339 -26.02 -1.44 -13.53
CA LYS A 339 -26.00 -2.78 -14.12
C LYS A 339 -24.78 -2.91 -15.04
N GLY A 340 -24.24 -4.13 -15.17
CA GLY A 340 -23.18 -4.45 -16.12
C GLY A 340 -22.28 -5.57 -15.60
N GLU A 341 -22.03 -6.57 -16.44
CA GLU A 341 -21.24 -7.77 -16.13
C GLU A 341 -19.84 -7.44 -15.56
N LEU A 342 -19.22 -6.37 -16.06
CA LEU A 342 -17.91 -5.85 -15.67
C LEU A 342 -17.84 -5.34 -14.21
N PHE A 343 -18.99 -5.23 -13.53
CA PHE A 343 -19.13 -4.71 -12.17
C PHE A 343 -19.84 -5.69 -11.22
N GLU A 344 -20.11 -6.91 -11.67
CA GLU A 344 -20.77 -7.92 -10.84
C GLU A 344 -19.80 -8.51 -9.81
N PRO A 345 -20.17 -8.54 -8.51
CA PRO A 345 -19.34 -9.13 -7.47
C PRO A 345 -19.11 -10.64 -7.69
N VAL A 346 -17.87 -11.08 -7.52
CA VAL A 346 -17.51 -12.50 -7.58
C VAL A 346 -17.85 -13.14 -6.24
N ARG A 347 -18.53 -14.30 -6.23
CA ARG A 347 -18.94 -14.98 -4.98
C ARG A 347 -17.87 -15.92 -4.42
N VAL A 348 -17.07 -16.51 -5.30
CA VAL A 348 -16.09 -17.55 -4.98
C VAL A 348 -14.85 -17.26 -5.81
N MET A 349 -13.71 -17.12 -5.14
CA MET A 349 -12.40 -17.35 -5.74
C MET A 349 -11.93 -18.74 -5.34
N TYR A 350 -10.82 -19.21 -5.89
CA TYR A 350 -10.19 -20.44 -5.41
C TYR A 350 -8.94 -20.07 -4.59
N ASP A 351 -8.16 -21.02 -4.09
CA ASP A 351 -6.78 -20.78 -3.64
C ASP A 351 -5.78 -21.35 -4.65
N ARG A 352 -4.51 -21.54 -4.27
CA ARG A 352 -3.48 -22.17 -5.13
C ARG A 352 -3.69 -23.68 -5.30
N GLU A 353 -4.34 -24.32 -4.34
CA GLU A 353 -4.66 -25.73 -4.30
C GLU A 353 -5.98 -26.05 -5.05
N GLY A 354 -6.76 -25.04 -5.39
CA GLY A 354 -8.06 -25.15 -6.08
C GLY A 354 -9.25 -25.32 -5.14
N ASN A 355 -9.12 -25.03 -3.85
CA ASN A 355 -10.24 -25.02 -2.91
C ASN A 355 -11.06 -23.72 -3.08
N PRO A 356 -12.40 -23.76 -3.02
CA PRO A 356 -13.22 -22.57 -3.11
C PRO A 356 -13.15 -21.72 -1.82
N VAL A 357 -12.91 -20.42 -1.99
CA VAL A 357 -12.91 -19.39 -0.95
C VAL A 357 -14.08 -18.44 -1.21
N GLU A 358 -15.03 -18.38 -0.28
CA GLU A 358 -16.16 -17.44 -0.37
C GLU A 358 -15.68 -15.99 -0.19
N ILE A 359 -16.06 -15.13 -1.14
CA ILE A 359 -15.75 -13.70 -1.12
C ILE A 359 -16.97 -12.94 -0.58
N PRO A 360 -16.79 -11.99 0.35
CA PRO A 360 -17.90 -11.21 0.90
C PRO A 360 -18.67 -10.48 -0.21
N THR A 361 -19.98 -10.39 -0.03
CA THR A 361 -20.82 -9.53 -0.86
C THR A 361 -20.52 -8.07 -0.52
N PRO A 362 -20.19 -7.21 -1.50
CA PRO A 362 -19.71 -5.86 -1.23
C PRO A 362 -20.74 -5.00 -0.50
N SER A 363 -20.29 -4.25 0.51
CA SER A 363 -21.10 -3.28 1.27
C SER A 363 -21.56 -2.07 0.43
N VAL A 364 -22.61 -2.23 -0.39
CA VAL A 364 -23.12 -1.34 -1.46
C VAL A 364 -23.44 0.15 -1.13
N LYS A 365 -23.02 0.71 0.02
CA LYS A 365 -23.19 2.13 0.34
C LYS A 365 -22.16 3.01 -0.36
N LEU A 366 -22.62 3.66 -1.43
CA LEU A 366 -21.92 4.69 -2.19
C LEU A 366 -21.16 5.70 -1.28
N GLY A 367 -19.90 6.01 -1.60
CA GLY A 367 -19.08 6.95 -0.83
C GLY A 367 -18.44 6.39 0.46
N ALA A 368 -18.98 5.31 1.04
CA ALA A 368 -18.33 4.66 2.19
C ALA A 368 -16.96 4.08 1.81
N TYR A 369 -16.83 3.51 0.60
CA TYR A 369 -15.59 2.90 0.11
C TYR A 369 -14.39 3.85 0.01
N VAL A 370 -14.61 5.12 -0.34
CA VAL A 370 -13.53 6.11 -0.41
C VAL A 370 -12.94 6.32 0.99
N ASN A 371 -13.81 6.52 1.96
CA ASN A 371 -13.43 6.72 3.37
C ASN A 371 -12.83 5.44 3.98
N ARG A 372 -13.29 4.26 3.57
CA ARG A 372 -12.76 2.95 3.96
C ARG A 372 -11.37 2.69 3.41
N LEU A 373 -11.13 2.95 2.12
CA LEU A 373 -9.78 2.93 1.53
C LEU A 373 -8.83 3.90 2.25
N LYS A 374 -9.31 5.12 2.55
CA LYS A 374 -8.55 6.13 3.30
C LYS A 374 -8.28 5.71 4.75
N ALA A 375 -9.18 4.99 5.40
CA ALA A 375 -8.96 4.41 6.73
C ALA A 375 -7.98 3.23 6.67
N LEU A 376 -8.09 2.39 5.64
CA LEU A 376 -7.20 1.24 5.40
C LEU A 376 -5.75 1.70 5.18
N TYR A 377 -5.53 2.74 4.37
CA TYR A 377 -4.22 3.34 4.11
C TYR A 377 -3.99 4.65 4.87
N GLU A 378 -4.63 4.84 6.04
CA GLU A 378 -4.57 6.11 6.80
C GLU A 378 -3.13 6.54 7.10
N ASP A 379 -2.29 5.58 7.47
CA ASP A 379 -0.89 5.80 7.79
C ASP A 379 -0.13 6.35 6.56
N ASP A 380 -0.37 5.81 5.37
CA ASP A 380 0.23 6.27 4.12
C ASP A 380 -0.24 7.69 3.76
N PHE A 381 -1.55 7.97 3.85
CA PHE A 381 -2.09 9.31 3.57
C PHE A 381 -1.48 10.36 4.51
N ARG A 382 -1.56 10.13 5.82
CA ARG A 382 -1.09 11.08 6.84
C ARG A 382 0.41 11.30 6.75
N CYS A 383 1.20 10.24 6.61
CA CYS A 383 2.66 10.35 6.75
C CYS A 383 3.40 10.71 5.47
N LEU A 384 2.80 10.48 4.30
CA LEU A 384 3.34 10.94 3.03
C LEU A 384 2.77 12.32 2.62
N GLY A 385 1.93 12.92 3.47
CA GLY A 385 1.36 14.25 3.27
C GLY A 385 0.41 14.33 2.09
N TYR A 386 -0.38 13.28 1.86
CA TYR A 386 -1.49 13.32 0.89
C TYR A 386 -2.79 13.71 1.60
N ALA A 387 -3.69 14.41 0.89
CA ALA A 387 -5.00 14.75 1.41
C ALA A 387 -5.80 13.47 1.75
N SER A 388 -6.07 13.28 3.04
CA SER A 388 -6.86 12.18 3.60
C SER A 388 -8.35 12.29 3.33
#